data_AF-A0A6V7LNV6-F1
#
_entry.id   AF-A0A6V7LNV6-F1
#
_cell.length_a   1.000
_cell.length_b   1.000
_cell.length_c   1.000
_cell.angle_alpha   90.00
_cell.angle_beta   90.00
_cell.angle_gamma   90.00
#
_symmetry.space_group_name_H-M   'P 1'
#
loop_
_entity.id
_entity.type
_entity.pdbx_description
1 polymer ?
#
loop_
_entity_poly.entity_id
_entity_poly.type
_entity_poly.pdbx_seq_one_letter_code
_entity_poly.pdbx_strand_id
1 'polypeptide(L)'
;VRVRNHAKMVDCYLTTYYNHKTFFGNRKDISDKIIENPQDYHIYEGLSTLTNISRYDLPDPDVYRDFFRLNPLYDFPQLSSTCTYFRGCPINRLDVAIAYDLPELVGKYKKLVEAETEKAEANQPPTS
;
A
#
# COMPACT_ATOMS: atom_id res chain seq x y z
N VAL A 1 -0.68 3.88 4.91
CA VAL A 1 0.55 3.17 4.47
C VAL A 1 0.31 1.67 4.25
N ARG A 2 -0.17 0.91 5.24
CA ARG A 2 -0.40 -0.54 5.12
C ARG A 2 -1.27 -0.96 3.92
N VAL A 3 -2.37 -0.24 3.65
CA VAL A 3 -3.26 -0.52 2.49
C VAL A 3 -2.53 -0.34 1.15
N ARG A 4 -1.79 0.77 1.00
CA ARG A 4 -0.99 1.03 -0.21
C ARG A 4 0.06 -0.05 -0.42
N ASN A 5 0.77 -0.42 0.63
CA ASN A 5 1.84 -1.41 0.55
C ASN A 5 1.28 -2.79 0.19
N HIS A 6 0.16 -3.18 0.81
CA HIS A 6 -0.55 -4.41 0.46
C HIS A 6 -1.01 -4.42 -1.00
N ALA A 7 -1.64 -3.35 -1.46
CA ALA A 7 -2.07 -3.21 -2.85
C ALA A 7 -0.91 -3.39 -3.83
N LYS A 8 0.23 -2.73 -3.58
CA LYS A 8 1.43 -2.86 -4.41
C LYS A 8 2.07 -4.25 -4.34
N MET A 9 2.01 -4.91 -3.18
CA MET A 9 2.52 -6.27 -3.01
C MET A 9 1.70 -7.28 -3.83
N VAL A 10 0.37 -7.23 -3.70
CA VAL A 10 -0.54 -8.11 -4.46
C VAL A 10 -0.38 -7.89 -5.96
N ASP A 11 -0.21 -6.63 -6.40
CA ASP A 11 0.03 -6.29 -7.80
C ASP A 11 1.36 -6.83 -8.34
N CYS A 12 2.41 -6.85 -7.50
CA CYS A 12 3.70 -7.44 -7.86
C CYS A 12 3.56 -8.97 -8.07
N TYR A 13 2.88 -9.68 -7.16
CA TYR A 13 2.56 -11.10 -7.34
C TYR A 13 1.74 -11.36 -8.62
N LEU A 14 0.70 -10.56 -8.86
CA LEU A 14 -0.13 -10.66 -10.07
C LEU A 14 0.70 -10.45 -11.32
N THR A 15 1.55 -9.42 -11.34
CA THR A 15 2.42 -9.11 -12.48
C THR A 15 3.36 -10.27 -12.77
N THR A 16 4.01 -10.83 -11.74
CA THR A 16 4.83 -12.04 -11.88
C THR A 16 4.02 -13.20 -12.44
N TYR A 17 2.82 -13.44 -11.91
CA TYR A 17 1.93 -14.48 -12.43
C TYR A 17 1.60 -14.27 -13.91
N TYR A 18 1.26 -13.06 -14.35
CA TYR A 18 0.97 -12.78 -15.75
C TYR A 18 2.19 -12.86 -16.67
N ASN A 19 3.40 -12.60 -16.15
CA ASN A 19 4.64 -12.73 -16.91
C ASN A 19 5.08 -14.18 -17.08
N HIS A 20 4.78 -15.04 -16.10
CA HIS A 20 5.21 -16.44 -16.09
C HIS A 20 4.10 -17.43 -16.49
N LYS A 21 2.83 -17.00 -16.56
CA LYS A 21 1.76 -17.87 -17.05
C LYS A 21 2.00 -18.21 -18.53
N THR A 22 1.80 -19.46 -18.88
CA THR A 22 1.81 -19.92 -20.27
C THR A 22 0.37 -20.15 -20.74
N PHE A 23 0.11 -20.05 -22.05
CA PHE A 23 -1.23 -20.19 -22.61
C PHE A 23 -1.88 -21.57 -22.37
N PHE A 24 -1.07 -22.62 -22.19
CA PHE A 24 -1.52 -24.00 -21.96
C PHE A 24 -1.22 -24.52 -20.55
N GLY A 25 -0.65 -23.67 -19.69
CA GLY A 25 -0.29 -24.05 -18.32
C GLY A 25 -1.48 -24.02 -17.37
N ASN A 26 -1.45 -24.89 -16.36
CA ASN A 26 -2.42 -24.82 -15.27
C ASN A 26 -2.19 -23.54 -14.45
N ARG A 27 -3.21 -22.68 -14.41
CA ARG A 27 -3.20 -21.41 -13.67
C ARG A 27 -2.92 -21.59 -12.18
N LYS A 28 -3.43 -22.67 -11.59
CA LYS A 28 -3.21 -22.97 -10.17
C LYS A 28 -1.76 -23.34 -9.90
N ASP A 29 -1.17 -24.20 -10.73
CA ASP A 29 0.19 -24.68 -10.49
C ASP A 29 1.24 -23.56 -10.58
N ILE A 30 1.10 -22.65 -11.54
CA ILE A 30 2.02 -21.50 -11.65
C ILE A 30 1.79 -20.50 -10.50
N SER A 31 0.53 -20.28 -10.10
CA SER A 31 0.20 -19.44 -8.94
C SER A 31 0.82 -20.01 -7.67
N ASP A 32 0.62 -21.30 -7.38
CA ASP A 32 1.13 -21.96 -6.19
C ASP A 32 2.67 -21.93 -6.17
N LYS A 33 3.35 -22.18 -7.30
CA LYS A 33 4.81 -22.08 -7.40
C LYS A 33 5.35 -20.70 -7.03
N ILE A 34 4.70 -19.64 -7.52
CA ILE A 34 5.09 -18.25 -7.23
C ILE A 34 4.85 -17.91 -5.76
N ILE A 35 3.71 -18.33 -5.21
CA ILE A 35 3.33 -18.07 -3.81
C ILE A 35 4.24 -18.83 -2.84
N GLU A 36 4.64 -20.06 -3.17
CA GLU A 36 5.52 -20.87 -2.33
C GLU A 36 6.98 -20.40 -2.36
N ASN A 37 7.44 -19.85 -3.49
CA ASN A 37 8.84 -19.45 -3.68
C ASN A 37 8.98 -17.99 -4.18
N PRO A 38 8.50 -16.98 -3.44
CA PRO A 38 8.50 -15.59 -3.92
C PRO A 38 9.89 -14.98 -4.13
N GLN A 39 10.92 -15.58 -3.52
CA GLN A 39 12.32 -15.17 -3.67
C GLN A 39 12.89 -15.52 -5.05
N ASP A 40 12.51 -16.68 -5.61
CA ASP A 40 12.95 -17.12 -6.94
C ASP A 40 12.47 -16.18 -8.05
N TYR A 41 11.44 -15.39 -7.75
CA TYR A 41 10.86 -14.39 -8.64
C TYR A 41 11.19 -12.95 -8.23
N HIS A 42 12.08 -12.75 -7.25
CA HIS A 42 12.54 -11.45 -6.77
C HIS A 42 11.42 -10.46 -6.40
N ILE A 43 10.28 -10.95 -5.88
CA ILE A 43 9.08 -10.12 -5.65
C ILE A 43 9.34 -9.01 -4.61
N TYR A 44 9.97 -9.36 -3.48
CA TYR A 44 10.25 -8.40 -2.40
C TYR A 44 11.39 -7.42 -2.74
N GLU A 45 12.38 -7.88 -3.50
CA GLU A 45 13.51 -7.07 -3.97
C GLU A 45 13.05 -6.07 -5.04
N GLY A 46 12.26 -6.54 -6.02
CA GLY A 46 11.67 -5.71 -7.05
C GLY A 46 10.74 -4.64 -6.47
N LEU A 47 9.92 -4.99 -5.48
CA LEU A 47 9.05 -4.01 -4.83
C LEU A 47 9.84 -2.93 -4.08
N SER A 48 10.90 -3.30 -3.37
CA SER A 48 11.72 -2.37 -2.57
C SER A 48 12.55 -1.42 -3.43
N THR A 49 12.92 -1.84 -4.65
CA THR A 49 13.66 -0.98 -5.60
C THR A 49 12.76 -0.02 -6.36
N LEU A 50 11.53 -0.44 -6.68
CA LEU A 50 10.59 0.34 -7.48
C LEU A 50 9.71 1.28 -6.65
N THR A 51 9.66 1.09 -5.33
CA THR A 51 8.74 1.83 -4.47
C THR A 51 9.42 2.26 -3.18
N ASN A 52 9.04 3.44 -2.66
CA ASN A 52 9.45 3.93 -1.33
C ASN A 52 8.76 3.13 -0.20
N ILE A 53 8.86 1.81 -0.24
CA ILE A 53 8.34 0.89 0.77
C ILE A 53 9.53 0.27 1.48
N SER A 54 9.55 0.39 2.81
CA SER A 54 10.54 -0.30 3.62
C SER A 54 10.22 -1.79 3.69
N ARG A 55 11.24 -2.64 3.67
CA ARG A 55 11.11 -4.08 3.93
C ARG A 55 10.42 -4.38 5.27
N TYR A 56 10.54 -3.48 6.25
CA TYR A 56 9.92 -3.64 7.58
C TYR A 56 8.42 -3.35 7.57
N ASP A 57 7.92 -2.64 6.54
CA ASP A 57 6.50 -2.37 6.37
C ASP A 57 5.78 -3.51 5.63
N LEU A 58 6.52 -4.51 5.16
CA LEU A 58 6.00 -5.65 4.41
C LEU A 58 5.80 -6.85 5.35
N PRO A 59 4.62 -7.48 5.32
CA PRO A 59 4.41 -8.77 5.97
C PRO A 59 5.37 -9.84 5.46
N ASP A 60 5.70 -10.78 6.35
CA ASP A 60 6.50 -11.96 6.01
C ASP A 60 5.88 -12.74 4.84
N PRO A 61 6.69 -13.33 3.94
CA PRO A 61 6.22 -14.21 2.87
C PRO A 61 5.17 -15.24 3.30
N ASP A 62 5.31 -15.81 4.50
CA ASP A 62 4.40 -16.82 5.03
C ASP A 62 2.97 -16.29 5.21
N VAL A 63 2.83 -15.01 5.57
CA VAL A 63 1.52 -14.36 5.72
C VAL A 63 0.82 -14.25 4.36
N TYR A 64 1.56 -13.91 3.30
CA TYR A 64 0.99 -13.85 1.96
C TYR A 64 0.69 -15.23 1.39
N ARG A 65 1.50 -16.24 1.72
CA ARG A 65 1.22 -17.63 1.38
C ARG A 65 -0.13 -18.06 1.93
N ASP A 66 -0.38 -17.82 3.22
CA ASP A 66 -1.64 -18.19 3.86
C ASP A 66 -2.82 -17.37 3.32
N PHE A 67 -2.60 -16.08 3.03
CA PHE A 67 -3.59 -15.24 2.36
C PHE A 67 -4.03 -15.78 1.00
N PHE A 68 -3.07 -16.15 0.14
CA PHE A 68 -3.37 -16.61 -1.22
C PHE A 68 -3.88 -18.06 -1.28
N ARG A 69 -3.65 -18.87 -0.23
CA ARG A 69 -4.31 -20.17 -0.08
C ARG A 69 -5.83 -20.05 0.04
N LEU A 70 -6.31 -18.98 0.69
CA LEU A 70 -7.73 -18.69 0.85
C LEU A 70 -8.30 -17.85 -0.30
N ASN A 71 -7.46 -17.03 -0.92
CA ASN A 71 -7.86 -16.09 -1.96
C ASN A 71 -6.96 -16.29 -3.19
N PRO A 72 -7.38 -17.04 -4.21
CA PRO A 72 -6.53 -17.36 -5.35
C PRO A 72 -5.96 -16.10 -6.03
N LEU A 73 -4.65 -16.09 -6.27
CA LEU A 73 -3.94 -14.92 -6.81
C LEU A 73 -4.56 -14.39 -8.12
N TYR A 74 -4.98 -15.29 -9.00
CA TYR A 74 -5.53 -14.96 -10.31
C TYR A 74 -6.97 -14.44 -10.30
N ASP A 75 -7.65 -14.42 -9.15
CA ASP A 75 -9.00 -13.87 -9.01
C ASP A 75 -8.97 -12.35 -8.74
N PHE A 76 -7.80 -11.80 -8.44
CA PHE A 76 -7.62 -10.38 -8.19
C PHE A 76 -7.41 -9.58 -9.49
N PRO A 77 -7.96 -8.35 -9.59
CA PRO A 77 -7.65 -7.44 -10.68
C PRO A 77 -6.26 -6.80 -10.50
N GLN A 78 -5.53 -6.56 -11.60
CA GLN A 78 -4.31 -5.76 -11.58
C GLN A 78 -4.61 -4.31 -11.19
N LEU A 79 -3.71 -3.62 -10.49
CA LEU A 79 -3.93 -2.23 -10.09
C LEU A 79 -4.17 -1.31 -11.29
N SER A 80 -3.44 -1.52 -12.38
CA SER A 80 -3.61 -0.79 -13.63
C SER A 80 -5.03 -0.89 -14.19
N SER A 81 -5.69 -2.05 -14.02
CA SER A 81 -7.07 -2.27 -14.48
C SER A 81 -8.12 -1.51 -13.66
N THR A 82 -7.77 -1.08 -12.46
CA THR A 82 -8.65 -0.26 -11.60
C THR A 82 -8.57 1.24 -11.92
N CYS A 83 -7.63 1.64 -12.78
CA CYS A 83 -7.51 3.02 -13.23
C CYS A 83 -8.61 3.35 -14.21
N THR A 84 -9.21 4.54 -14.08
CA THR A 84 -10.19 5.05 -15.04
C THR A 84 -9.70 6.35 -15.63
N TYR A 85 -10.07 6.63 -16.88
CA TYR A 85 -9.68 7.86 -17.57
C TYR A 85 -10.12 9.12 -16.79
N PHE A 86 -11.36 9.16 -16.31
CA PHE A 86 -11.92 10.34 -15.66
C PHE A 86 -11.51 10.53 -14.20
N ARG A 87 -11.28 9.44 -13.45
CA ARG A 87 -10.97 9.52 -12.01
C ARG A 87 -9.49 9.28 -11.68
N GLY A 88 -8.70 8.89 -12.67
CA GLY A 88 -7.32 8.44 -12.52
C GLY A 88 -7.22 7.08 -11.84
N CYS A 89 -6.02 6.77 -11.36
CA CYS A 89 -5.75 5.55 -10.59
C CYS A 89 -6.03 5.76 -9.10
N PRO A 90 -6.78 4.85 -8.43
CA PRO A 90 -6.99 4.92 -6.99
C PRO A 90 -5.69 4.98 -6.17
N ILE A 91 -4.62 4.32 -6.64
CA ILE A 91 -3.30 4.32 -5.97
C ILE A 91 -2.69 5.72 -5.92
N ASN A 92 -2.88 6.54 -6.94
CA ASN A 92 -2.34 7.91 -6.99
C ASN A 92 -3.04 8.79 -5.95
N ARG A 93 -4.34 8.59 -5.72
CA ARG A 93 -5.08 9.31 -4.68
C ARG A 93 -4.55 8.99 -3.29
N LEU A 94 -4.18 7.72 -3.05
CA LEU A 94 -3.54 7.33 -1.80
C LEU A 94 -2.17 7.99 -1.63
N ASP A 95 -1.37 8.06 -2.70
CA ASP A 95 -0.06 8.71 -2.64
C ASP A 95 -0.18 10.22 -2.41
N VAL A 96 -1.14 10.90 -3.03
CA VAL A 96 -1.45 12.32 -2.77
C VAL A 96 -1.88 12.55 -1.33
N ALA A 97 -2.81 11.74 -0.83
CA ALA A 97 -3.30 11.87 0.54
C ALA A 97 -2.18 11.70 1.57
N ILE A 98 -1.26 10.77 1.34
CA ILE A 98 -0.11 10.53 2.22
C ILE A 98 0.91 11.67 2.15
N ALA A 99 1.23 12.15 0.95
CA ALA A 99 2.30 13.12 0.73
C ALA A 99 1.89 14.57 1.04
N TYR A 100 0.61 14.91 0.88
CA TYR A 100 0.13 16.29 0.93
C TYR A 100 -1.02 16.49 1.92
N ASP A 101 -2.13 15.76 1.76
CA ASP A 101 -3.35 16.03 2.52
C ASP A 101 -3.15 15.80 4.03
N LEU A 102 -2.48 14.70 4.39
CA LEU A 102 -2.19 14.40 5.80
C LEU A 102 -1.25 15.43 6.45
N PRO A 103 -0.09 15.78 5.87
CA PRO A 103 0.74 16.87 6.40
C PRO A 103 0.01 18.20 6.51
N GLU A 104 -0.79 18.58 5.50
CA GLU A 104 -1.57 19.82 5.52
C GLU A 104 -2.58 19.83 6.66
N LEU A 105 -3.30 18.71 6.86
CA LEU A 105 -4.27 18.55 7.94
C LEU A 105 -3.62 18.66 9.32
N VAL A 106 -2.47 17.99 9.51
CA VAL A 106 -1.71 18.08 10.77
C VAL A 106 -1.25 19.51 11.03
N GLY A 107 -0.78 20.22 9.99
CA GLY A 107 -0.37 21.63 10.10
C GLY A 107 -1.53 22.54 10.50
N LYS A 108 -2.71 22.37 9.89
CA LYS A 108 -3.93 23.11 10.27
C LYS A 108 -4.35 22.82 11.71
N TYR A 109 -4.33 21.55 12.12
CA TYR A 109 -4.69 21.14 13.47
C TYR A 109 -3.75 21.75 14.53
N LYS A 110 -2.44 21.73 14.30
CA LYS A 110 -1.46 22.36 15.22
C LYS A 110 -1.75 23.84 15.44
N LYS A 111 -2.00 24.60 14.37
CA LYS A 111 -2.35 26.02 14.46
C LYS A 111 -3.64 26.27 15.24
N LEU A 112 -4.65 25.41 15.05
CA LEU A 112 -5.90 25.51 15.80
C LEU A 112 -5.67 25.26 17.29
N VAL A 113 -4.88 24.24 17.63
CA VAL A 113 -4.53 23.93 19.03
C VAL A 113 -3.75 25.09 19.66
N GLU A 114 -2.73 25.61 18.97
CA GLU A 114 -1.92 26.76 19.42
C GLU A 114 -2.80 27.99 19.70
N ALA A 115 -3.71 28.33 18.77
CA ALA A 115 -4.62 29.46 18.92
C ALA A 115 -5.59 29.30 20.09
N GLU A 116 -6.06 28.08 20.38
CA GLU A 116 -6.92 27.81 21.53
C GLU A 116 -6.13 27.84 22.86
N THR A 117 -4.88 27.37 22.88
CA THR A 117 -4.02 27.49 24.06
C THR A 117 -3.67 28.94 24.39
N GLU A 118 -3.35 29.76 23.40
CA GLU A 118 -3.06 31.19 23.60
C GLU A 118 -4.28 31.95 24.14
N LYS A 119 -5.48 31.65 23.65
CA LYS A 119 -6.74 32.21 24.20
C LYS A 119 -6.99 31.77 25.64
N ALA A 120 -6.63 30.54 26.00
CA ALA A 120 -6.80 30.04 27.35
C ALA A 120 -5.84 30.70 28.34
N GLU A 121 -4.59 30.95 27.93
CA GLU A 121 -3.58 31.67 28.73
C GLU A 121 -3.92 33.15 28.88
N ALA A 122 -4.42 33.80 27.82
CA ALA A 122 -4.85 35.20 27.87
C ALA A 122 -6.07 35.46 28.79
N ASN A 123 -6.84 34.41 29.11
CA ASN A 123 -8.00 34.49 30.01
C ASN A 123 -7.68 34.11 31.47
N GLN A 124 -6.41 33.87 31.83
CA GLN A 124 -6.04 33.63 33.23
C GLN A 124 -6.04 34.95 34.02
N PRO A 125 -6.76 35.02 35.17
CA PRO A 125 -6.75 36.21 36.01
C PRO A 125 -5.34 36.40 36.62
N PRO A 126 -4.89 37.64 36.84
CA PRO A 126 -3.58 37.90 37.41
C PRO A 126 -3.48 37.24 38.79
N THR A 127 -2.52 36.34 38.97
CA THR A 127 -2.17 35.79 40.29
C THR A 127 -1.60 36.93 41.15
N SER A 128 -2.36 37.31 42.17
CA SER A 128 -1.97 38.30 43.21
C SER A 128 -0.90 37.77 44.15
#